data_AF-A0A516PVZ7-F1
#
_entry.id   AF-A0A516PVZ7-F1
#
_cell.length_a   1.000
_cell.length_b   1.000
_cell.length_c   1.000
_cell.angle_alpha   90.00
_cell.angle_beta   90.00
_cell.angle_gamma   90.00
#
_symmetry.space_group_name_H-M   'P 1'
#
loop_
_entity.id
_entity.type
_entity.pdbx_description
1 polymer ?
#
loop_
_entity_poly.entity_id
_entity_poly.type
_entity_poly.pdbx_seq_one_letter_code
_entity_poly.pdbx_strand_id
1 'polypeptide(L)'
;MTAYEVARLSEIPDRGILLVTLGNLEIGLYRAGDTVRAWRNHCPHMAAPVCRGNVTGTMLTGDVYEYEYGRDGEILQCPWHGWEFDLETGRHLAPGSWARLRGYPTEVVDGIVLLHLRSSPGPVPGEVARAAHRGAATDDADVVEPTER
;
A
#
# COMPACT_ATOMS: atom_id res chain seq x y z
N MET A 1 4.15 -3.21 -23.45
CA MET A 1 3.56 -2.65 -22.22
C MET A 1 3.39 -1.17 -22.46
N THR A 2 2.25 -0.61 -22.10
CA THR A 2 1.95 0.82 -22.30
C THR A 2 2.12 1.53 -20.97
N ALA A 3 2.79 2.69 -20.98
CA ALA A 3 2.97 3.54 -19.81
C ALA A 3 1.85 4.59 -19.72
N TYR A 4 1.40 4.86 -18.50
CA TYR A 4 0.39 5.86 -18.19
C TYR A 4 0.90 6.76 -17.07
N GLU A 5 0.85 8.06 -17.26
CA GLU A 5 1.12 9.04 -16.20
C GLU A 5 -0.02 8.99 -15.18
N VAL A 6 0.27 8.63 -13.94
CA VAL A 6 -0.78 8.43 -12.92
C VAL A 6 -0.73 9.45 -11.80
N ALA A 7 0.43 9.99 -11.44
CA ALA A 7 0.59 11.01 -10.40
C ALA A 7 1.98 11.65 -10.48
N ARG A 8 2.19 12.76 -9.80
CA ARG A 8 3.52 13.24 -9.39
C ARG A 8 3.95 12.52 -8.11
N LEU A 9 5.25 12.27 -7.97
CA LEU A 9 5.83 11.66 -6.77
C LEU A 9 5.47 12.47 -5.50
N SER A 10 5.44 13.80 -5.61
CA SER A 10 5.10 14.71 -4.52
C SER A 10 3.65 14.64 -4.05
N GLU A 11 2.74 14.07 -4.86
CA GLU A 11 1.33 13.87 -4.46
C GLU A 11 1.16 12.63 -3.58
N ILE A 12 2.15 11.71 -3.59
CA ILE A 12 2.12 10.50 -2.79
C ILE A 12 2.84 10.78 -1.47
N PRO A 13 2.15 10.66 -0.31
CA PRO A 13 2.79 10.78 0.99
C PRO A 13 3.89 9.73 1.14
N ASP A 14 5.03 10.11 1.73
CA ASP A 14 6.04 9.12 2.09
C ASP A 14 5.48 8.14 3.13
N ARG A 15 5.78 6.86 2.96
CA ARG A 15 5.16 5.75 3.71
C ARG A 15 3.62 5.77 3.70
N GLY A 16 3.02 6.30 2.63
CA GLY A 16 1.58 6.39 2.47
C GLY A 16 1.11 5.89 1.11
N ILE A 17 -0.21 5.89 0.92
CA ILE A 17 -0.86 5.48 -0.33
C ILE A 17 -1.65 6.63 -0.95
N LEU A 18 -1.51 6.81 -2.26
CA LEU A 18 -2.41 7.62 -3.09
C LEU A 18 -3.29 6.67 -3.92
N LEU A 19 -4.61 6.82 -3.85
CA LEU A 19 -5.51 6.08 -4.75
C LEU A 19 -5.62 6.81 -6.08
N VAL A 20 -5.46 6.05 -7.16
CA VAL A 20 -5.64 6.50 -8.53
C VAL A 20 -6.59 5.56 -9.27
N THR A 21 -7.39 6.13 -10.16
CA THR A 21 -8.27 5.38 -11.06
C THR A 21 -7.83 5.60 -12.50
N LEU A 22 -7.46 4.50 -13.15
CA LEU A 22 -7.06 4.47 -14.55
C LEU A 22 -8.01 3.53 -15.30
N GLY A 23 -8.94 4.09 -16.07
CA GLY A 23 -10.00 3.34 -16.74
C GLY A 23 -10.89 2.62 -15.70
N ASN A 24 -10.95 1.29 -15.77
CA ASN A 24 -11.69 0.47 -14.80
C ASN A 24 -10.82 -0.07 -13.64
N LEU A 25 -9.57 0.37 -13.53
CA LEU A 25 -8.65 -0.10 -12.49
C LEU A 25 -8.49 0.97 -11.40
N GLU A 26 -8.83 0.61 -10.17
CA GLU A 26 -8.47 1.37 -8.97
C GLU A 26 -7.16 0.79 -8.40
N ILE A 27 -6.18 1.67 -8.16
CA ILE A 27 -4.79 1.32 -7.85
C ILE A 27 -4.32 2.19 -6.68
N GLY A 28 -3.70 1.57 -5.68
CA GLY A 28 -2.97 2.27 -4.64
C GLY A 28 -1.50 2.42 -5.03
N LEU A 29 -1.01 3.66 -5.08
CA LEU A 29 0.40 3.98 -5.24
C LEU A 29 1.02 4.17 -3.85
N TYR A 30 1.82 3.20 -3.40
CA TYR A 30 2.60 3.29 -2.18
C TYR A 30 3.97 3.89 -2.45
N ARG A 31 4.42 4.82 -1.61
CA ARG A 31 5.74 5.45 -1.71
C ARG A 31 6.61 5.11 -0.51
N ALA A 32 7.88 4.80 -0.78
CA ALA A 32 8.95 4.74 0.22
C ALA A 32 10.17 5.47 -0.35
N GLY A 33 10.45 6.67 0.15
CA GLY A 33 11.47 7.56 -0.41
C GLY A 33 11.17 7.91 -1.87
N ASP A 34 12.08 7.59 -2.78
CA ASP A 34 11.91 7.84 -4.23
C ASP A 34 11.34 6.62 -4.98
N THR A 35 11.05 5.53 -4.27
CA THR A 35 10.48 4.32 -4.86
C THR A 35 8.96 4.33 -4.73
N VAL A 36 8.27 4.01 -5.83
CA VAL A 36 6.81 3.84 -5.85
C VAL A 36 6.46 2.42 -6.24
N ARG A 37 5.52 1.80 -5.52
CA ARG A 37 4.95 0.49 -5.83
C ARG A 37 3.45 0.63 -6.03
N ALA A 38 2.91 -0.01 -7.07
CA ALA A 38 1.49 0.07 -7.41
C ALA A 38 0.77 -1.26 -7.14
N TRP A 39 -0.31 -1.21 -6.37
CA TRP A 39 -1.13 -2.36 -6.00
C TRP A 39 -2.56 -2.19 -6.50
N ARG A 40 -3.14 -3.25 -7.10
CA ARG A 40 -4.58 -3.25 -7.41
C ARG A 40 -5.37 -3.08 -6.11
N ASN A 41 -6.36 -2.20 -6.10
CA ASN A 41 -7.23 -2.00 -4.94
C ASN A 41 -8.27 -3.14 -4.79
N HIS A 42 -7.78 -4.35 -4.57
CA HIS A 42 -8.60 -5.55 -4.46
C HIS A 42 -7.90 -6.60 -3.60
N CYS A 43 -8.41 -6.82 -2.39
CA CYS A 43 -7.91 -7.82 -1.47
C CYS A 43 -8.10 -9.23 -2.06
N PRO A 44 -7.05 -10.07 -2.12
CA PRO A 44 -7.18 -11.45 -2.61
C PRO A 44 -8.04 -12.35 -1.71
N HIS A 45 -8.39 -11.90 -0.49
CA HIS A 45 -9.25 -12.64 0.42
C HIS A 45 -10.72 -12.59 -0.02
N MET A 46 -11.36 -11.42 0.07
CA MET A 46 -12.78 -11.24 -0.25
C MET A 46 -13.06 -9.96 -1.04
N ALA A 47 -12.11 -9.50 -1.86
CA ALA A 47 -12.28 -8.35 -2.76
C ALA A 47 -12.46 -6.97 -2.10
N ALA A 48 -12.15 -6.84 -0.80
CA ALA A 48 -12.13 -5.55 -0.12
C ALA A 48 -11.28 -4.52 -0.89
N PRO A 49 -11.63 -3.22 -0.85
CA PRO A 49 -10.77 -2.16 -1.36
C PRO A 49 -9.55 -1.99 -0.43
N VAL A 50 -8.59 -2.91 -0.55
CA VAL A 50 -7.45 -3.07 0.37
C VAL A 50 -6.57 -1.83 0.51
N CYS A 51 -6.40 -1.05 -0.55
CA CYS A 51 -5.64 0.22 -0.56
C CYS A 51 -6.39 1.37 0.14
N ARG A 52 -7.64 1.15 0.58
CA ARG A 52 -8.33 2.01 1.57
C ARG A 52 -8.04 1.58 3.02
N GLY A 53 -7.23 0.55 3.20
CA GLY A 53 -6.73 0.12 4.49
C GLY A 53 -5.72 1.08 5.10
N ASN A 54 -5.25 0.75 6.30
CA ASN A 54 -4.24 1.52 7.00
C ASN A 54 -2.85 1.08 6.55
N VAL A 55 -1.96 2.06 6.36
CA VAL A 55 -0.53 1.80 6.25
C VAL A 55 0.05 1.92 7.66
N THR A 56 0.62 0.83 8.16
CA THR A 56 1.00 0.63 9.56
C THR A 56 2.26 -0.26 9.63
N GLY A 57 2.66 -0.66 10.83
CA GLY A 57 3.60 -1.74 11.08
C GLY A 57 2.90 -3.06 11.40
N THR A 58 3.61 -3.96 12.06
CA THR A 58 3.08 -5.25 12.50
C THR A 58 3.83 -5.73 13.73
N MET A 59 3.29 -6.74 14.41
CA MET A 59 4.00 -7.44 15.47
C MET A 59 5.03 -8.38 14.84
N LEU A 60 6.30 -8.19 15.18
CA LEU A 60 7.38 -9.06 14.73
C LEU A 60 7.24 -10.44 15.36
N THR A 61 7.81 -11.44 14.69
CA THR A 61 7.88 -12.79 15.23
C THR A 61 8.87 -12.81 16.39
N GLY A 62 8.43 -13.29 17.55
CA GLY A 62 9.25 -13.46 18.76
C GLY A 62 8.83 -14.72 19.52
N ASP A 63 9.49 -14.97 20.65
CA ASP A 63 9.13 -16.08 21.54
C ASP A 63 7.83 -15.79 22.33
N VAL A 64 7.31 -16.81 23.01
CA VAL A 64 6.09 -16.65 23.83
C VAL A 64 6.34 -15.58 24.90
N TYR A 65 5.43 -14.59 24.97
CA TYR A 65 5.52 -13.40 25.83
C TYR A 65 6.50 -12.31 25.39
N GLU A 66 7.06 -12.41 24.18
CA GLU A 66 7.78 -11.30 23.55
C GLU A 66 6.86 -10.56 22.58
N TYR A 67 6.80 -9.24 22.71
CA TYR A 67 5.96 -8.37 21.89
C TYR A 67 6.80 -7.21 21.37
N GLU A 68 7.19 -7.30 20.11
CA GLU A 68 7.93 -6.24 19.42
C GLU A 68 7.09 -5.74 18.25
N TYR A 69 6.76 -4.44 18.25
CA TYR A 69 6.13 -3.77 17.10
C TYR A 69 7.22 -3.21 16.18
N GLY A 70 7.10 -3.43 14.88
CA GLY A 70 8.08 -2.95 13.93
C GLY A 70 7.50 -2.75 12.53
N ARG A 71 8.38 -2.38 11.59
CA ARG A 71 8.04 -2.16 10.17
C ARG A 71 7.00 -1.07 9.94
N ASP A 72 7.04 -0.04 10.78
CA ASP A 72 6.08 1.06 10.70
C ASP A 72 6.06 1.72 9.32
N GLY A 73 4.87 1.91 8.77
CA GLY A 73 4.67 2.45 7.43
C GLY A 73 4.97 1.47 6.28
N GLU A 74 5.17 0.18 6.53
CA GLU A 74 5.51 -0.84 5.52
C GLU A 74 4.40 -1.87 5.28
N ILE A 75 3.36 -1.88 6.12
CA ILE A 75 2.33 -2.90 6.11
C ILE A 75 0.99 -2.28 5.73
N LEU A 76 0.34 -2.84 4.71
CA LEU A 76 -1.05 -2.51 4.39
C LEU A 76 -1.99 -3.47 5.08
N GLN A 77 -2.74 -2.97 6.06
CA GLN A 77 -3.77 -3.74 6.74
C GLN A 77 -5.13 -3.55 6.06
N CYS A 78 -5.70 -4.65 5.57
CA CYS A 78 -6.99 -4.67 4.89
C CYS A 78 -8.13 -4.20 5.83
N PRO A 79 -9.00 -3.27 5.39
CA PRO A 79 -10.01 -2.65 6.26
C PRO A 79 -11.18 -3.57 6.64
N TRP A 80 -11.23 -4.81 6.12
CA TRP A 80 -12.31 -5.75 6.47
C TRP A 80 -11.90 -6.74 7.56
N HIS A 81 -10.92 -7.60 7.28
CA HIS A 81 -10.56 -8.72 8.19
C HIS A 81 -9.11 -8.61 8.69
N GLY A 82 -8.47 -7.45 8.52
CA GLY A 82 -7.14 -7.21 9.03
C GLY A 82 -6.02 -8.00 8.36
N TRP A 83 -6.22 -8.60 7.17
CA TRP A 83 -5.11 -9.23 6.44
C TRP A 83 -4.03 -8.19 6.16
N GLU A 84 -2.80 -8.53 6.56
CA GLU A 84 -1.64 -7.65 6.48
C GLU A 84 -0.79 -8.03 5.28
N PHE A 85 -0.44 -7.03 4.47
CA PHE A 85 0.40 -7.19 3.31
C PHE A 85 1.65 -6.35 3.43
N ASP A 86 2.79 -6.98 3.21
CA ASP A 86 4.07 -6.30 3.02
C ASP A 86 3.97 -5.42 1.76
N LEU A 87 4.12 -4.09 1.90
CA LEU A 87 4.01 -3.15 0.78
C LEU A 87 5.23 -3.12 -0.12
N GLU A 88 6.34 -3.75 0.27
CA GLU A 88 7.52 -3.91 -0.58
C GLU A 88 7.33 -5.02 -1.62
N THR A 89 6.70 -6.12 -1.20
CA THR A 89 6.59 -7.37 -1.96
C THR A 89 5.17 -7.73 -2.36
N GLY A 90 4.17 -7.12 -1.71
CA GLY A 90 2.74 -7.40 -1.84
C GLY A 90 2.30 -8.69 -1.16
N ARG A 91 3.19 -9.41 -0.46
CA ARG A 91 2.89 -10.72 0.13
C ARG A 91 2.07 -10.57 1.40
N HIS A 92 1.10 -11.46 1.58
CA HIS A 92 0.41 -11.60 2.85
C HIS A 92 1.40 -12.10 3.92
N LEU A 93 1.36 -11.51 5.11
CA LEU A 93 2.35 -11.78 6.16
C LEU A 93 2.21 -13.16 6.81
N ALA A 94 1.03 -13.79 6.74
CA ALA A 94 0.82 -15.09 7.38
C ALA A 94 1.80 -16.16 6.83
N PRO A 95 2.55 -16.85 7.71
CA PRO A 95 3.50 -17.87 7.29
C PRO A 95 2.87 -18.94 6.40
N GLY A 96 3.57 -19.30 5.32
CA GLY A 96 3.10 -20.29 4.35
C GLY A 96 1.96 -19.81 3.43
N SER A 97 1.51 -18.57 3.54
CA SER A 97 0.49 -18.02 2.64
C SER A 97 1.06 -17.80 1.24
N TRP A 98 0.32 -18.25 0.23
CA TRP A 98 0.59 -17.94 -1.18
C TRP A 98 -0.10 -16.64 -1.64
N ALA A 99 -0.96 -16.06 -0.80
CA ALA A 99 -1.74 -14.88 -1.13
C ALA A 99 -0.83 -13.64 -1.27
N ARG A 100 -1.10 -12.85 -2.29
CA ARG A 100 -0.40 -11.59 -2.55
C ARG A 100 -1.30 -10.59 -3.27
N LEU A 101 -1.00 -9.31 -3.06
CA LEU A 101 -1.55 -8.22 -3.85
C LEU A 101 -1.10 -8.34 -5.30
N ARG A 102 -1.96 -7.90 -6.22
CA ARG A 102 -1.60 -7.80 -7.63
C ARG A 102 -0.83 -6.49 -7.84
N GLY A 103 0.48 -6.61 -8.05
CA GLY A 103 1.35 -5.49 -8.39
C GLY A 103 1.33 -5.11 -9.87
N TYR A 104 1.64 -3.86 -10.15
CA TYR A 104 1.89 -3.32 -11.48
C TYR A 104 3.27 -2.65 -11.52
N PRO A 105 4.07 -2.84 -12.59
CA PRO A 105 5.35 -2.16 -12.71
C PRO A 105 5.16 -0.64 -12.78
N THR A 106 6.08 0.06 -12.14
CA THR A 106 6.11 1.52 -12.04
C THR A 106 7.52 2.04 -12.34
N GLU A 107 7.58 3.26 -12.83
CA GLU A 107 8.81 4.02 -13.06
C GLU A 107 8.59 5.45 -12.60
N VAL A 108 9.61 6.10 -12.06
CA VAL A 108 9.57 7.53 -11.71
C VAL A 108 10.54 8.28 -12.61
N VAL A 109 10.03 9.18 -13.45
CA VAL A 109 10.82 9.97 -14.40
C VAL A 109 10.51 11.44 -14.17
N ASP A 110 11.52 12.25 -13.82
CA ASP A 110 11.38 13.69 -13.54
C ASP A 110 10.25 14.02 -12.54
N GLY A 111 10.09 13.16 -11.54
CA GLY A 111 9.05 13.29 -10.51
C GLY A 111 7.64 12.89 -10.98
N ILE A 112 7.49 12.33 -12.18
CA ILE A 112 6.25 11.77 -12.70
C ILE A 112 6.26 10.25 -12.51
N VAL A 113 5.18 9.72 -11.92
CA VAL A 113 4.97 8.28 -11.73
C VAL A 113 4.28 7.73 -12.98
N LEU A 114 4.98 6.82 -13.66
CA LEU A 114 4.50 6.04 -14.78
C LEU A 114 4.07 4.66 -14.30
N LEU A 115 2.88 4.22 -14.71
CA LEU A 115 2.36 2.89 -14.47
C LEU A 115 2.36 2.09 -15.79
N HIS A 116 2.92 0.88 -15.79
CA HIS A 116 2.98 0.04 -16.98
C HIS A 116 1.91 -1.06 -16.96
N LEU A 117 1.07 -1.07 -18.00
CA LEU A 117 0.06 -2.12 -18.20
C LEU A 117 0.39 -2.99 -19.42
N ARG A 118 0.05 -4.28 -19.32
CA ARG A 118 0.16 -5.24 -20.44
C ARG A 118 -0.99 -5.12 -21.44
N SER A 119 -2.14 -4.65 -20.98
CA SER A 119 -3.37 -4.46 -21.76
C SER A 119 -4.00 -3.12 -21.41
N SER A 120 -4.77 -2.56 -22.33
CA SER A 120 -5.49 -1.31 -22.09
C SER A 120 -6.46 -1.47 -20.90
N PRO A 121 -6.55 -0.49 -19.98
CA PRO A 121 -7.42 -0.52 -18.80
C PRO A 121 -8.91 -0.22 -19.13
N GLY A 122 -9.33 -0.43 -20.38
CA GLY A 122 -10.63 0.00 -20.88
C GLY A 122 -10.64 1.47 -21.30
N PRO A 123 -11.84 2.07 -21.51
CA PRO A 123 -11.94 3.49 -21.84
C PRO A 123 -11.38 4.31 -20.68
N VAL A 124 -10.27 4.99 -20.94
CA VAL A 124 -9.72 6.03 -20.08
C VAL A 124 -10.36 7.34 -20.51
N PRO A 125 -11.24 7.96 -19.70
CA PRO A 125 -11.51 9.39 -19.85
C PRO A 125 -10.16 10.10 -19.80
N GLY A 126 -10.00 11.23 -20.49
CA GLY A 126 -8.71 11.91 -20.69
C GLY A 126 -7.97 12.38 -19.42
N GLU A 127 -8.42 11.99 -18.23
CA GLU A 127 -7.82 12.36 -16.94
C GLU A 127 -7.83 11.16 -15.97
N VAL A 128 -6.68 10.87 -15.37
CA VAL A 128 -6.55 9.91 -14.25
C VAL A 128 -7.17 10.55 -13.02
N ALA A 129 -8.24 9.95 -12.47
CA ALA A 129 -8.85 10.45 -11.24
C ALA A 129 -7.99 10.08 -10.03
N ARG A 130 -7.85 11.00 -9.06
CA ARG A 130 -6.95 10.86 -7.91
C ARG A 130 -7.71 11.16 -6.61
N ALA A 131 -7.51 10.33 -5.60
CA ALA A 131 -8.00 10.57 -4.24
C ALA A 131 -6.89 10.22 -3.25
N ALA A 132 -6.42 11.20 -2.48
CA ALA A 132 -5.51 10.92 -1.39
C ALA A 132 -6.26 10.14 -0.30
N HIS A 133 -5.79 8.92 -0.02
CA HIS A 133 -6.28 8.15 1.11
C HIS A 133 -5.15 7.99 2.11
N ARG A 134 -5.12 8.88 3.11
CA ARG A 134 -4.40 8.58 4.35
C ARG A 134 -5.27 7.59 5.11
N GLY A 135 -4.96 6.31 5.02
CA GLY A 135 -5.39 5.36 6.05
C GLY A 135 -5.01 5.96 7.39
N ALA A 136 -5.93 5.97 8.36
CA ALA A 136 -5.72 6.68 9.61
C ALA A 136 -4.38 6.23 10.21
N ALA A 137 -3.42 7.15 10.25
CA ALA A 137 -2.27 6.98 11.11
C ALA A 137 -2.86 6.79 12.50
N THR A 138 -2.59 5.65 13.12
CA THR A 138 -2.82 5.55 14.56
C THR A 138 -1.95 6.65 15.16
N ASP A 139 -2.60 7.61 15.83
CA ASP A 139 -1.91 8.66 16.57
C ASP A 139 -0.77 8.04 17.40
N ASP A 140 0.32 8.81 17.45
CA ASP A 140 1.52 8.56 18.25
C ASP A 140 1.25 7.68 19.47
N ALA A 141 2.04 6.62 19.59
CA ALA A 141 2.11 5.79 20.76
C ALA A 141 2.14 6.66 22.04
N ASP A 142 1.14 6.49 22.90
CA ASP A 142 1.39 6.55 24.33
C ASP A 142 2.41 5.44 24.63
N VAL A 143 3.69 5.78 24.47
CA VAL A 143 4.81 5.02 25.05
C VAL A 143 4.59 5.08 26.55
N VAL A 144 3.92 4.07 27.11
CA VAL A 144 3.88 3.87 28.54
C VAL A 144 5.27 3.39 28.94
N GLU A 145 6.11 4.32 29.37
CA GLU A 145 7.39 4.04 29.99
C GLU A 145 7.16 2.99 31.12
N PRO A 146 7.94 1.90 31.16
CA PRO A 146 7.78 0.90 32.20
C PRO A 146 8.10 1.56 33.55
N THR A 147 7.10 1.60 34.43
CA THR A 147 7.31 2.01 35.81
C THR A 147 8.10 0.91 36.51
N GLU A 148 9.35 1.23 36.86
CA GLU A 148 10.21 0.36 37.66
C GLU A 148 9.52 -0.04 38.97
N ARG A 149 9.57 -1.32 39.31
CA ARG A 149 9.19 -1.87 40.62
C ARG A 149 10.33 -2.67 41.20
#